data_AF-A0A0M0JMT9-F1
#
_entry.id   AF-A0A0M0JMT9-F1
#
_cell.length_a   1.000
_cell.length_b   1.000
_cell.length_c   1.000
_cell.angle_alpha   90.00
_cell.angle_beta   90.00
_cell.angle_gamma   90.00
#
_symmetry.space_group_name_H-M   'P 1'
#
loop_
_entity.id
_entity.type
_entity.pdbx_description
1 polymer ?
#
loop_
_entity_poly.entity_id
_entity_poly.type
_entity_poly.pdbx_seq_one_letter_code
_entity_poly.pdbx_strand_id
1 'polypeptide(L)'
;MPRNSSKAKDHQEELEELQKRFSHLVEQQKSTELSNSTLLLATRKSEKSLKGSSGFYDATEEGETKDAYAKEMELLKLDEQIVSLRRKHDQLHEKNAKKREELDLLADKLRDLHNTKFDPKVTPESRLAEMEQRLAECAARYDEEHRLRMSYDQVINRLKSEQLEWPAEVKQLETVLAQKEQDYEQLLVMSHDANSSKESAKAELSKFEALVLEERKQREKELQERRAILQKKQQIANELERTERERRQQLAEQQRMAGEDGAKEATRKVEEDIKIEQAKIRAYEAAFQQIKEATGVADVNEVIQRFTLQEETHQNLISMTKESQARIDELRRAVEEEKHLVMAAEYSRESKGASGSDEDQGRSSTLAAQKQLNRARERGRKTLKISTSVKNAVQHIVDVLEPLREKDEVVAPMSDDTLLQHMAFVESKLAVIAAAFAQIEEEHKELLTKVSGSKASKPPATLKKEATATFGLPEKDDDDDDDFEEDMEEEVMDRSSLKKQSENLVDKASGKKKGKKKKA
;
A
#
# COMPACT_ATOMS: atom_id res chain seq x y z
N MET A 1 35.66 9.16 -6.40
CA MET A 1 35.21 10.46 -6.95
C MET A 1 36.02 11.60 -6.29
N PRO A 2 37.24 11.92 -6.76
CA PRO A 2 37.66 13.33 -6.86
C PRO A 2 38.74 13.56 -7.94
N ARG A 3 38.39 13.60 -9.24
CA ARG A 3 39.36 13.98 -10.31
C ARG A 3 38.88 15.13 -11.22
N ASN A 4 37.63 15.55 -11.12
CA ASN A 4 37.09 16.67 -11.92
C ASN A 4 37.27 18.06 -11.28
N SER A 5 37.71 18.14 -10.02
CA SER A 5 37.85 19.45 -9.34
C SER A 5 39.14 20.19 -9.67
N SER A 6 40.22 19.52 -10.09
CA SER A 6 41.50 20.21 -10.36
C SER A 6 41.49 20.88 -11.75
N LYS A 7 41.05 20.18 -12.79
CA LYS A 7 40.94 20.75 -14.15
C LYS A 7 39.98 21.93 -14.22
N ALA A 8 38.91 21.92 -13.43
CA ALA A 8 37.99 23.05 -13.35
C ALA A 8 38.62 24.30 -12.68
N LYS A 9 39.60 24.11 -11.78
CA LYS A 9 40.35 25.22 -11.19
C LYS A 9 41.40 25.77 -12.16
N ASP A 10 42.09 24.90 -12.89
CA ASP A 10 43.09 25.30 -13.88
C ASP A 10 42.46 26.15 -15.00
N HIS A 11 41.28 25.77 -15.50
CA HIS A 11 40.55 26.58 -16.49
C HIS A 11 40.00 27.90 -15.94
N GLN A 12 39.71 27.96 -14.63
CA GLN A 12 39.28 29.19 -13.96
C GLN A 12 40.46 30.16 -13.81
N GLU A 13 41.65 29.67 -13.46
CA GLU A 13 42.88 30.46 -13.38
C GLU A 13 43.30 30.99 -14.76
N GLU A 14 43.22 30.17 -15.81
CA GLU A 14 43.46 30.60 -17.19
C GLU A 14 42.48 31.72 -17.64
N LEU A 15 41.21 31.63 -17.26
CA LEU A 15 40.20 32.65 -17.55
C LEU A 15 40.49 33.97 -16.82
N GLU A 16 40.91 33.89 -15.55
CA GLU A 16 41.30 35.06 -14.75
C GLU A 16 42.55 35.75 -15.31
N GLU A 17 43.55 34.99 -15.77
CA GLU A 17 44.72 35.55 -16.45
C GLU A 17 44.36 36.22 -17.78
N LEU A 18 43.47 35.61 -18.58
CA LEU A 18 42.98 36.23 -19.81
C LEU A 18 42.21 37.53 -19.54
N GLN A 19 41.36 37.57 -18.50
CA GLN A 19 40.64 38.77 -18.09
C GLN A 19 41.60 39.89 -17.63
N LYS A 20 42.66 39.56 -16.89
CA LYS A 20 43.71 40.52 -16.51
C LYS A 20 44.45 41.07 -17.73
N ARG A 21 44.79 40.20 -18.69
CA ARG A 21 45.48 40.61 -19.93
C ARG A 21 44.61 41.52 -20.81
N PHE A 22 43.31 41.23 -20.89
CA PHE A 22 42.34 42.10 -21.59
C PHE A 22 42.19 43.46 -20.89
N SER A 23 42.14 43.47 -19.56
CA SER A 23 42.03 44.70 -18.79
C SER A 23 43.25 45.60 -19.01
N HIS A 24 44.45 45.02 -19.01
CA HIS A 24 45.69 45.74 -19.28
C HIS A 24 45.75 46.30 -20.72
N LEU A 25 45.26 45.54 -21.70
CA LEU A 25 45.22 46.00 -23.09
C LEU A 25 44.23 47.16 -23.28
N VAL A 26 43.06 47.11 -22.62
CA VAL A 26 42.07 48.21 -22.63
C VAL A 26 42.63 49.45 -21.94
N GLU A 27 43.39 49.29 -20.86
CA GLU A 27 44.05 50.39 -20.16
C GLU A 27 45.15 51.02 -21.01
N GLN A 28 45.94 50.19 -21.72
CA GLN A 28 46.94 50.65 -22.67
C GLN A 28 46.30 51.42 -23.82
N GLN A 29 45.18 50.93 -24.38
CA GLN A 29 44.45 51.60 -25.45
C GLN A 29 43.89 52.97 -24.98
N LYS A 30 43.28 53.03 -23.79
CA LYS A 30 42.84 54.30 -23.18
C LYS A 30 44.00 55.28 -22.98
N SER A 31 45.17 54.80 -22.57
CA SER A 31 46.37 55.67 -22.42
C SER A 31 46.82 56.27 -23.76
N THR A 32 46.77 55.48 -24.83
CA THR A 32 47.12 55.95 -26.18
C THR A 32 46.09 56.92 -26.74
N GLU A 33 44.79 56.71 -26.48
CA GLU A 33 43.73 57.63 -26.88
C GLU A 33 43.81 58.97 -26.12
N LEU A 34 44.13 58.95 -24.82
CA LEU A 34 44.38 60.16 -24.03
C LEU A 34 45.62 60.92 -24.53
N SER A 35 46.69 60.22 -24.90
CA SER A 35 47.89 60.82 -25.50
C SER A 35 47.59 61.47 -26.86
N ASN A 36 46.83 60.78 -27.71
CA ASN A 36 46.45 61.33 -29.03
C ASN A 36 45.48 62.51 -28.90
N SER A 37 44.54 62.46 -27.94
CA SER A 37 43.61 63.57 -27.65
C SER A 37 44.35 64.80 -27.11
N THR A 38 45.35 64.61 -26.25
CA THR A 38 46.18 65.73 -25.75
C THR A 38 47.04 66.35 -26.84
N LEU A 39 47.56 65.54 -27.78
CA LEU A 39 48.28 66.03 -28.96
C LEU A 39 47.38 66.86 -29.90
N LEU A 40 46.13 66.44 -30.11
CA LEU A 40 45.14 67.17 -30.92
C LEU A 40 44.67 68.47 -30.25
N LEU A 41 44.60 68.51 -28.92
CA LEU A 41 44.32 69.75 -28.17
C LEU A 41 45.50 70.73 -28.22
N ALA A 42 46.74 70.22 -28.26
CA ALA A 42 47.94 71.05 -28.43
C ALA A 42 48.01 71.68 -29.82
N THR A 43 47.69 70.94 -30.89
CA THR A 43 47.64 71.48 -32.26
C THR A 43 46.48 72.47 -32.45
N ARG A 44 45.31 72.23 -31.84
CA ARG A 44 44.23 73.24 -31.81
C ARG A 44 44.60 74.51 -31.04
N LYS A 45 45.37 74.41 -29.95
CA LYS A 45 45.88 75.61 -29.23
C LYS A 45 46.89 76.38 -30.08
N SER A 46 47.76 75.72 -30.85
CA SER A 46 48.68 76.42 -31.76
C SER A 46 47.93 77.08 -32.93
N GLU A 47 46.93 76.43 -33.51
CA GLU A 47 46.10 77.03 -34.57
C GLU A 47 45.25 78.21 -34.08
N LYS A 48 44.78 78.17 -32.83
CA LYS A 48 44.04 79.29 -32.20
C LYS A 48 44.96 80.46 -31.81
N SER A 49 46.26 80.20 -31.56
CA SER A 49 47.27 81.24 -31.32
C SER A 49 47.74 81.93 -32.60
N LEU A 50 47.68 81.26 -33.75
CA LEU A 50 48.03 81.82 -35.07
C LEU A 50 46.90 82.65 -35.71
N LYS A 51 45.67 82.54 -35.20
CA LYS A 51 44.50 83.33 -35.67
C LYS A 51 44.25 84.62 -34.87
N GLY A 52 45.10 84.93 -33.89
CA GLY A 52 45.00 86.10 -33.00
C GLY A 52 45.94 87.27 -33.32
N SER A 53 46.69 87.24 -34.43
CA SER A 53 47.73 88.25 -34.71
C SER A 53 47.73 88.83 -36.13
N SER A 54 46.58 88.92 -36.80
CA SER A 54 46.48 89.73 -38.03
C SER A 54 45.08 90.29 -38.21
N GLY A 55 44.79 91.33 -37.44
CA GLY A 55 43.82 92.34 -37.80
C GLY A 55 44.42 93.69 -37.49
N PHE A 56 44.89 94.41 -38.51
CA PHE A 56 45.00 95.86 -38.44
C PHE A 56 45.31 96.48 -39.82
N TYR A 57 44.63 97.59 -40.10
CA TYR A 57 44.76 98.53 -41.22
C TYR A 57 43.89 98.32 -42.47
N ASP A 58 42.73 98.95 -42.29
CA ASP A 58 41.83 99.64 -43.21
C ASP A 58 42.53 100.57 -44.23
N ALA A 59 41.81 100.79 -45.35
CA ALA A 59 41.78 101.94 -46.26
C ALA A 59 43.08 102.64 -46.71
N THR A 60 43.34 102.67 -48.02
CA THR A 60 43.15 103.84 -48.93
C THR A 60 44.03 103.74 -50.18
N GLU A 61 43.43 104.13 -51.32
CA GLU A 61 44.02 104.92 -52.42
C GLU A 61 45.06 104.29 -53.37
N GLU A 62 44.53 103.94 -54.55
CA GLU A 62 44.93 104.47 -55.87
C GLU A 62 46.43 104.65 -56.16
N GLY A 63 46.99 103.70 -56.93
CA GLY A 63 48.37 103.78 -57.44
C GLY A 63 48.80 102.59 -58.30
N GLU A 64 48.10 102.35 -59.41
CA GLU A 64 48.68 101.92 -60.70
C GLU A 64 49.61 100.67 -60.74
N THR A 65 49.07 99.53 -60.28
CA THR A 65 48.79 98.29 -61.06
C THR A 65 49.82 97.63 -62.01
N LYS A 66 51.02 98.17 -62.29
CA LYS A 66 52.01 97.52 -63.18
C LYS A 66 53.14 96.80 -62.44
N ASP A 67 53.70 97.38 -61.38
CA ASP A 67 54.76 96.73 -60.57
C ASP A 67 54.22 95.63 -59.65
N ALA A 68 52.98 95.77 -59.19
CA ALA A 68 52.28 94.71 -58.44
C ALA A 68 52.06 93.48 -59.33
N TYR A 69 51.67 93.68 -60.60
CA TYR A 69 51.45 92.61 -61.56
C TYR A 69 52.76 91.90 -61.95
N ALA A 70 53.87 92.64 -62.08
CA ALA A 70 55.18 92.06 -62.34
C ALA A 70 55.70 91.21 -61.16
N LYS A 71 55.57 91.70 -59.92
CA LYS A 71 55.90 90.95 -58.70
C LYS A 71 54.98 89.75 -58.50
N GLU A 72 53.70 89.88 -58.81
CA GLU A 72 52.74 88.77 -58.78
C GLU A 72 53.09 87.70 -59.81
N MET A 73 53.50 88.09 -61.02
CA MET A 73 53.99 87.15 -62.04
C MET A 73 55.33 86.48 -61.68
N GLU A 74 56.24 87.16 -60.97
CA GLU A 74 57.46 86.54 -60.43
C GLU A 74 57.17 85.60 -59.26
N LEU A 75 56.24 85.97 -58.37
CA LEU A 75 55.75 85.11 -57.30
C LEU A 75 55.09 83.85 -57.86
N LEU A 76 54.27 83.97 -58.92
CA LEU A 76 53.68 82.81 -59.61
C LEU A 76 54.75 81.88 -60.21
N LYS A 77 55.83 82.44 -60.78
CA LYS A 77 56.96 81.62 -61.28
C LYS A 77 57.73 80.94 -60.16
N LEU A 78 57.95 81.62 -59.04
CA LEU A 78 58.58 81.05 -57.85
C LEU A 78 57.70 79.97 -57.22
N ASP A 79 56.38 80.19 -57.16
CA ASP A 79 55.41 79.19 -56.72
C ASP A 79 55.39 77.98 -57.65
N GLU A 80 55.43 78.18 -58.97
CA GLU A 80 55.56 77.08 -59.93
C GLU A 80 56.88 76.31 -59.75
N GLN A 81 57.98 77.02 -59.48
CA GLN A 81 59.27 76.40 -59.16
C GLN A 81 59.21 75.63 -57.84
N ILE A 82 58.59 76.18 -56.79
CA ILE A 82 58.41 75.52 -55.49
C ILE A 82 57.55 74.27 -55.65
N VAL A 83 56.45 74.34 -56.42
CA VAL A 83 55.61 73.18 -56.74
C VAL A 83 56.42 72.14 -57.52
N SER A 84 57.25 72.55 -58.49
CA SER A 84 58.11 71.63 -59.23
C SER A 84 59.16 70.95 -58.36
N LEU A 85 59.75 71.68 -57.39
CA LEU A 85 60.74 71.16 -56.45
C LEU A 85 60.10 70.24 -55.41
N ARG A 86 58.90 70.58 -54.91
CA ARG A 86 58.11 69.70 -54.05
C ARG A 86 57.76 68.40 -54.77
N ARG A 87 57.27 68.46 -56.01
CA ARG A 87 57.02 67.26 -56.83
C ARG A 87 58.27 66.41 -57.01
N LYS A 88 59.44 67.02 -57.29
CA LYS A 88 60.71 66.30 -57.39
C LYS A 88 61.15 65.68 -56.05
N HIS A 89 60.97 66.40 -54.95
CA HIS A 89 61.24 65.90 -53.61
C HIS A 89 60.35 64.71 -53.28
N ASP A 90 59.05 64.81 -53.51
CA ASP A 90 58.07 63.74 -53.27
C ASP A 90 58.39 62.51 -54.12
N GLN A 91 58.74 62.70 -55.40
CA GLN A 91 59.18 61.61 -56.27
C GLN A 91 60.48 60.94 -55.78
N LEU A 92 61.46 61.71 -55.31
CA LEU A 92 62.70 61.15 -54.77
C LEU A 92 62.47 60.46 -53.42
N HIS A 93 61.60 61.02 -52.58
CA HIS A 93 61.20 60.44 -51.31
C HIS A 93 60.48 59.10 -51.52
N GLU A 94 59.53 59.04 -52.47
CA GLU A 94 58.85 57.80 -52.85
C GLU A 94 59.83 56.76 -53.40
N LYS A 95 60.77 57.15 -54.26
CA LYS A 95 61.82 56.25 -54.76
C LYS A 95 62.75 55.75 -53.66
N ASN A 96 63.09 56.59 -52.69
CA ASN A 96 63.93 56.20 -51.56
C ASN A 96 63.17 55.26 -50.61
N ALA A 97 61.88 55.52 -50.37
CA ALA A 97 61.00 54.64 -49.61
C ALA A 97 60.91 53.25 -50.25
N LYS A 98 60.65 53.17 -51.57
CA LYS A 98 60.63 51.90 -52.31
C LYS A 98 61.94 51.14 -52.21
N LYS A 99 63.09 51.83 -52.32
CA LYS A 99 64.40 51.18 -52.17
C LYS A 99 64.68 50.69 -50.75
N ARG A 100 64.17 51.39 -49.72
CA ARG A 100 64.27 50.93 -48.33
C ARG A 100 63.41 49.70 -48.10
N GLU A 101 62.17 49.68 -48.61
CA GLU A 101 61.32 48.50 -48.58
C GLU A 101 61.97 47.32 -49.31
N GLU A 102 62.58 47.54 -50.48
CA GLU A 102 63.33 46.49 -51.19
C GLU A 102 64.52 45.97 -50.38
N LEU A 103 65.26 46.85 -49.69
CA LEU A 103 66.38 46.47 -48.83
C LEU A 103 65.91 45.70 -47.59
N ASP A 104 64.80 46.10 -46.97
CA ASP A 104 64.20 45.38 -45.84
C ASP A 104 63.73 44.00 -46.27
N LEU A 105 63.06 43.90 -47.44
CA LEU A 105 62.69 42.62 -48.03
C LEU A 105 63.89 41.73 -48.34
N LEU A 106 64.99 42.31 -48.84
CA LEU A 106 66.22 41.55 -49.07
C LEU A 106 66.91 41.13 -47.77
N ALA A 107 66.87 41.98 -46.74
CA ALA A 107 67.42 41.69 -45.42
C ALA A 107 66.63 40.56 -44.73
N ASP A 108 65.30 40.58 -44.83
CA ASP A 108 64.44 39.51 -44.32
C ASP A 108 64.69 38.21 -45.08
N LYS A 109 64.78 38.25 -46.42
CA LYS A 109 65.16 37.07 -47.21
C LYS A 109 66.54 36.53 -46.83
N LEU A 110 67.51 37.40 -46.58
CA LEU A 110 68.84 37.00 -46.10
C LEU A 110 68.80 36.38 -44.71
N ARG A 111 67.96 36.90 -43.82
CA ARG A 111 67.74 36.36 -42.46
C ARG A 111 67.06 34.99 -42.53
N ASP A 112 66.08 34.81 -43.41
CA ASP A 112 65.44 33.51 -43.65
C ASP A 112 66.40 32.50 -44.27
N LEU A 113 67.21 32.92 -45.25
CA LEU A 113 68.29 32.10 -45.82
C LEU A 113 69.37 31.75 -44.79
N HIS A 114 69.61 32.63 -43.81
CA HIS A 114 70.53 32.37 -42.72
C HIS A 114 69.96 31.37 -41.71
N ASN A 115 68.67 31.51 -41.35
CA ASN A 115 67.96 30.62 -40.44
C ASN A 115 67.67 29.24 -41.06
N THR A 116 67.69 29.13 -42.39
CA THR A 116 67.56 27.87 -43.13
C THR A 116 68.91 27.20 -43.41
N LYS A 117 70.04 27.76 -42.96
CA LYS A 117 71.32 27.06 -43.01
C LYS A 117 71.24 25.83 -42.10
N PHE A 118 71.18 24.69 -42.77
CA PHE A 118 71.32 23.32 -42.29
C PHE A 118 72.07 23.21 -40.96
N ASP A 119 71.35 22.79 -39.92
CA ASP A 119 71.91 22.47 -38.62
C ASP A 119 72.47 21.03 -38.69
N PRO A 120 73.81 20.81 -38.65
CA PRO A 120 74.42 19.51 -38.97
C PRO A 120 74.13 18.40 -37.95
N LYS A 121 73.37 18.70 -36.90
CA LYS A 121 72.90 17.73 -35.89
C LYS A 121 71.49 17.19 -36.16
N VAL A 122 70.70 17.85 -37.02
CA VAL A 122 69.36 17.37 -37.41
C VAL A 122 69.45 16.90 -38.86
N THR A 123 70.07 15.75 -39.05
CA THR A 123 69.99 15.05 -40.33
C THR A 123 68.52 14.67 -40.59
N PRO A 124 68.06 14.65 -41.85
CA PRO A 124 66.70 14.20 -42.18
C PRO A 124 66.43 12.79 -41.63
N GLU A 125 67.48 11.96 -41.52
CA GLU A 125 67.45 10.64 -40.90
C GLU A 125 67.17 10.67 -39.39
N SER A 126 67.78 11.59 -38.63
CA SER A 126 67.48 11.74 -37.20
C SER A 126 66.05 12.22 -36.96
N ARG A 127 65.53 13.08 -37.83
CA ARG A 127 64.14 13.54 -37.77
C ARG A 127 63.17 12.42 -38.14
N LEU A 128 63.52 11.59 -39.14
CA LEU A 128 62.74 10.40 -39.50
C LEU A 128 62.68 9.42 -38.32
N ALA A 129 63.81 9.11 -37.68
CA ALA A 129 63.88 8.24 -36.51
C ALA A 129 63.05 8.77 -35.32
N GLU A 130 63.08 10.07 -35.06
CA GLU A 130 62.24 10.68 -34.02
C GLU A 130 60.74 10.56 -34.34
N MET A 131 60.34 10.78 -35.60
CA MET A 131 58.94 10.62 -36.01
C MET A 131 58.49 9.15 -35.96
N GLU A 132 59.38 8.21 -36.31
CA GLU A 132 59.15 6.77 -36.17
C GLU A 132 58.98 6.37 -34.71
N GLN A 133 59.83 6.87 -33.81
CA GLN A 133 59.70 6.65 -32.37
C GLN A 133 58.36 7.19 -31.85
N ARG A 134 57.98 8.42 -32.21
CA ARG A 134 56.69 9.00 -31.81
C ARG A 134 55.50 8.19 -32.35
N LEU A 135 55.60 7.68 -33.58
CA LEU A 135 54.58 6.81 -34.15
C LEU A 135 54.48 5.48 -33.39
N ALA A 136 55.60 4.88 -33.01
CA ALA A 136 55.63 3.68 -32.19
C ALA A 136 55.04 3.92 -30.78
N GLU A 137 55.35 5.06 -30.16
CA GLU A 137 54.77 5.47 -28.88
C GLU A 137 53.25 5.68 -28.99
N CYS A 138 52.77 6.32 -30.06
CA CYS A 138 51.34 6.46 -30.32
C CYS A 138 50.65 5.12 -30.56
N ALA A 139 51.28 4.19 -31.27
CA ALA A 139 50.75 2.84 -31.50
C ALA A 139 50.67 2.05 -30.17
N ALA A 140 51.72 2.07 -29.35
CA ALA A 140 51.72 1.41 -28.04
C ALA A 140 50.61 1.96 -27.12
N ARG A 141 50.41 3.29 -27.11
CA ARG A 141 49.31 3.91 -26.37
C ARG A 141 47.94 3.50 -26.92
N TYR A 142 47.79 3.43 -28.24
CA TYR A 142 46.55 2.95 -28.86
C TYR A 142 46.24 1.51 -28.44
N ASP A 143 47.23 0.62 -28.47
CA ASP A 143 47.04 -0.79 -28.10
C ASP A 143 46.69 -0.94 -26.61
N GLU A 144 47.29 -0.14 -25.74
CA GLU A 144 46.95 -0.10 -24.31
C GLU A 144 45.51 0.36 -24.08
N GLU A 145 45.12 1.49 -24.68
CA GLU A 145 43.75 2.01 -24.61
C GLU A 145 42.74 1.04 -25.23
N HIS A 146 43.12 0.37 -26.32
CA HIS A 146 42.30 -0.66 -26.94
C HIS A 146 42.10 -1.86 -26.01
N ARG A 147 43.15 -2.33 -25.34
CA ARG A 147 43.06 -3.40 -24.33
C ARG A 147 42.16 -2.99 -23.17
N LEU A 148 42.30 -1.75 -22.70
CA LEU A 148 41.47 -1.21 -21.63
C LEU A 148 40.00 -1.13 -22.07
N ARG A 149 39.72 -0.64 -23.28
CA ARG A 149 38.38 -0.65 -23.88
C ARG A 149 37.79 -2.05 -23.93
N MET A 150 38.55 -3.05 -24.40
CA MET A 150 38.09 -4.45 -24.42
C MET A 150 37.75 -4.97 -23.03
N SER A 151 38.53 -4.61 -22.00
CA SER A 151 38.21 -4.99 -20.62
C SER A 151 36.93 -4.31 -20.10
N TYR A 152 36.71 -3.03 -20.42
CA TYR A 152 35.47 -2.35 -20.07
C TYR A 152 34.27 -2.91 -20.83
N ASP A 153 34.43 -3.24 -22.11
CA ASP A 153 33.38 -3.88 -22.91
C ASP A 153 32.98 -5.24 -22.30
N GLN A 154 33.93 -6.03 -21.79
CA GLN A 154 33.65 -7.26 -21.05
C GLN A 154 32.85 -7.01 -19.76
N VAL A 155 33.28 -6.02 -18.96
CA VAL A 155 32.56 -5.64 -17.73
C VAL A 155 31.15 -5.18 -18.05
N ILE A 156 30.97 -4.36 -19.09
CA ILE A 156 29.66 -3.87 -19.53
C ILE A 156 28.77 -5.03 -19.98
N ASN A 157 29.31 -6.00 -20.72
CA ASN A 157 28.53 -7.15 -21.18
C ASN A 157 28.07 -8.03 -20.01
N ARG A 158 28.94 -8.24 -19.01
CA ARG A 158 28.58 -8.95 -17.79
C ARG A 158 27.53 -8.19 -16.98
N LEU A 159 27.67 -6.88 -16.81
CA LEU A 159 26.66 -6.09 -16.10
C LEU A 159 25.32 -6.08 -16.84
N LYS A 160 25.32 -6.12 -18.16
CA LYS A 160 24.10 -6.25 -18.97
C LYS A 160 23.45 -7.63 -18.84
N SER A 161 24.23 -8.72 -18.75
CA SER A 161 23.67 -10.05 -18.51
C SER A 161 23.09 -10.16 -17.11
N GLU A 162 23.83 -9.70 -16.09
CA GLU A 162 23.35 -9.65 -14.70
C GLU A 162 22.09 -8.77 -14.60
N GLN A 163 22.05 -7.61 -15.28
CA GLN A 163 20.86 -6.75 -15.32
C GLN A 163 19.63 -7.46 -15.89
N LEU A 164 19.80 -8.43 -16.79
CA LEU A 164 18.69 -9.21 -17.34
C LEU A 164 18.25 -10.34 -16.40
N GLU A 165 19.16 -10.87 -15.57
CA GLU A 165 18.92 -11.96 -14.63
C GLU A 165 18.20 -11.48 -13.35
N TRP A 166 18.61 -10.33 -12.77
CA TRP A 166 18.03 -9.81 -11.53
C TRP A 166 16.50 -9.68 -11.54
N PRO A 167 15.83 -9.18 -12.60
CA PRO A 167 14.37 -9.12 -12.62
C PRO A 167 13.69 -10.50 -12.57
N ALA A 168 14.33 -11.53 -13.14
CA ALA A 168 13.81 -12.89 -13.10
C ALA A 168 13.90 -13.47 -11.68
N GLU A 169 15.03 -13.26 -11.00
CA GLU A 169 15.23 -13.67 -9.62
C GLU A 169 14.29 -12.93 -8.66
N VAL A 170 14.14 -11.60 -8.83
CA VAL A 170 13.19 -10.80 -8.04
C VAL A 170 11.77 -11.31 -8.23
N LYS A 171 11.37 -11.60 -9.48
CA LYS A 171 10.03 -12.15 -9.75
C LYS A 171 9.84 -13.54 -9.12
N GLN A 172 10.86 -14.40 -9.11
CA GLN A 172 10.80 -15.68 -8.43
C GLN A 172 10.60 -15.50 -6.93
N LEU A 173 11.38 -14.60 -6.29
CA LEU A 173 11.23 -14.28 -4.87
C LEU A 173 9.85 -13.70 -4.55
N GLU A 174 9.33 -12.79 -5.39
CA GLU A 174 7.98 -12.25 -5.25
C GLU A 174 6.91 -13.35 -5.33
N THR A 175 7.06 -14.33 -6.24
CA THR A 175 6.12 -15.45 -6.32
C THR A 175 6.17 -16.36 -5.11
N VAL A 176 7.36 -16.63 -4.57
CA VAL A 176 7.52 -17.43 -3.35
C VAL A 176 6.95 -16.68 -2.15
N LEU A 177 7.20 -15.37 -2.04
CA LEU A 177 6.63 -14.54 -0.98
C LEU A 177 5.09 -14.58 -1.02
N ALA A 178 4.50 -14.40 -2.20
CA ALA A 178 3.04 -14.47 -2.36
C ALA A 178 2.46 -15.84 -1.98
N GLN A 179 3.17 -16.94 -2.30
CA GLN A 179 2.78 -18.28 -1.86
C GLN A 179 2.85 -18.42 -0.34
N LYS A 180 3.92 -17.93 0.30
CA LYS A 180 4.07 -17.98 1.76
C LYS A 180 3.05 -17.11 2.49
N GLU A 181 2.70 -15.96 1.94
CA GLU A 181 1.60 -15.13 2.47
C GLU A 181 0.26 -15.89 2.40
N GLN A 182 -0.01 -16.56 1.27
CA GLN A 182 -1.22 -17.38 1.13
C GLN A 182 -1.24 -18.56 2.11
N ASP A 183 -0.12 -19.27 2.27
CA ASP A 183 0.01 -20.37 3.23
C ASP A 183 -0.21 -19.88 4.67
N TYR A 184 0.33 -18.71 5.02
CA TYR A 184 0.13 -18.08 6.32
C TYR A 184 -1.34 -17.70 6.55
N GLU A 185 -2.00 -17.11 5.56
CA GLU A 185 -3.43 -16.82 5.65
C GLU A 185 -4.26 -18.09 5.86
N GLN A 186 -3.94 -19.17 5.14
CA GLN A 186 -4.60 -20.46 5.33
C GLN A 186 -4.37 -21.03 6.73
N LEU A 187 -3.13 -20.97 7.24
CA LEU A 187 -2.80 -21.44 8.57
C LEU A 187 -3.51 -20.64 9.66
N LEU A 188 -3.68 -19.32 9.46
CA LEU A 188 -4.43 -18.46 10.37
C LEU A 188 -5.90 -18.86 10.45
N VAL A 189 -6.52 -19.16 9.30
CA VAL A 189 -7.91 -19.66 9.25
C VAL A 189 -8.00 -21.02 9.95
N MET A 190 -7.08 -21.94 9.66
CA MET A 190 -7.05 -23.25 10.33
C MET A 190 -6.86 -23.12 11.85
N SER A 191 -6.05 -22.16 12.31
CA SER A 191 -5.88 -21.85 13.73
C SER A 191 -7.17 -21.31 14.36
N HIS A 192 -7.89 -20.43 13.66
CA HIS A 192 -9.18 -19.93 14.11
C HIS A 192 -10.23 -21.05 14.20
N ASP A 193 -10.29 -21.92 13.19
CA ASP A 193 -11.19 -23.08 13.16
C ASP A 193 -10.85 -24.07 14.28
N ALA A 194 -9.57 -24.35 14.50
CA ALA A 194 -9.11 -25.20 15.60
C ALA A 194 -9.47 -24.60 16.98
N ASN A 195 -9.30 -23.28 17.15
CA ASN A 195 -9.66 -22.61 18.39
C ASN A 195 -11.19 -22.60 18.61
N SER A 196 -11.97 -22.37 17.55
CA SER A 196 -13.44 -22.46 17.59
C SER A 196 -13.91 -23.87 17.96
N SER A 197 -13.32 -24.91 17.37
CA SER A 197 -13.61 -26.31 17.71
C SER A 197 -13.27 -26.61 19.18
N LYS A 198 -12.12 -26.13 19.66
CA LYS A 198 -11.70 -26.23 21.07
C LYS A 198 -12.66 -25.51 22.02
N GLU A 199 -13.10 -24.30 21.68
CA GLU A 199 -14.08 -23.55 22.48
C GLU A 199 -15.44 -24.23 22.50
N SER A 200 -15.90 -24.77 21.37
CA SER A 200 -17.12 -25.56 21.29
C SER A 200 -17.04 -26.80 22.20
N ALA A 201 -15.94 -27.56 22.12
CA ALA A 201 -15.73 -28.74 22.96
C ALA A 201 -15.66 -28.38 24.46
N LYS A 202 -15.02 -27.26 24.81
CA LYS A 202 -15.01 -26.75 26.19
C LYS A 202 -16.40 -26.33 26.67
N ALA A 203 -17.19 -25.68 25.81
CA ALA A 203 -18.55 -25.27 26.14
C ALA A 203 -19.46 -26.50 26.34
N GLU A 204 -19.34 -27.52 25.49
CA GLU A 204 -20.03 -28.80 25.67
C GLU A 204 -19.62 -29.48 26.97
N LEU A 205 -18.31 -29.56 27.26
CA LEU A 205 -17.82 -30.12 28.51
C LEU A 205 -18.41 -29.38 29.73
N SER A 206 -18.40 -28.05 29.72
CA SER A 206 -18.97 -27.24 30.81
C SER A 206 -20.47 -27.48 30.98
N LYS A 207 -21.23 -27.63 29.89
CA LYS A 207 -22.66 -27.99 29.94
C LYS A 207 -22.86 -29.38 30.56
N PHE A 208 -22.05 -30.37 30.17
CA PHE A 208 -22.10 -31.71 30.75
C PHE A 208 -21.74 -31.71 32.24
N GLU A 209 -20.72 -30.97 32.64
CA GLU A 209 -20.35 -30.81 34.05
C GLU A 209 -21.49 -30.18 34.86
N ALA A 210 -22.13 -29.13 34.34
CA ALA A 210 -23.29 -28.51 34.98
C ALA A 210 -24.48 -29.48 35.10
N LEU A 211 -24.75 -30.27 34.06
CA LEU A 211 -25.81 -31.29 34.07
C LEU A 211 -25.52 -32.36 35.13
N VAL A 212 -24.29 -32.86 35.21
CA VAL A 212 -23.89 -33.86 36.21
C VAL A 212 -23.97 -33.29 37.63
N LEU A 213 -23.61 -32.03 37.84
CA LEU A 213 -23.74 -31.36 39.13
C LEU A 213 -25.21 -31.21 39.55
N GLU A 214 -26.08 -30.78 38.64
CA GLU A 214 -27.51 -30.64 38.91
C GLU A 214 -28.15 -32.01 39.16
N GLU A 215 -27.79 -33.05 38.42
CA GLU A 215 -28.26 -34.42 38.67
C GLU A 215 -27.79 -34.93 40.05
N ARG A 216 -26.54 -34.67 40.44
CA ARG A 216 -26.04 -35.01 41.79
C ARG A 216 -26.83 -34.27 42.87
N LYS A 217 -27.12 -32.98 42.67
CA LYS A 217 -27.91 -32.16 43.59
C LYS A 217 -29.34 -32.65 43.69
N GLN A 218 -29.96 -33.05 42.58
CA GLN A 218 -31.30 -33.63 42.55
C GLN A 218 -31.34 -34.96 43.30
N ARG A 219 -30.40 -35.88 43.04
CA ARG A 219 -30.28 -37.14 43.79
C ARG A 219 -30.05 -36.91 45.28
N GLU A 220 -29.23 -35.92 45.65
CA GLU A 220 -29.01 -35.57 47.04
C GLU A 220 -30.29 -35.02 47.69
N LYS A 221 -31.03 -34.17 46.99
CA LYS A 221 -32.33 -33.65 47.45
C LYS A 221 -33.34 -34.78 47.63
N GLU A 222 -33.46 -35.70 46.68
CA GLU A 222 -34.33 -36.88 46.80
C GLU A 222 -33.92 -37.78 47.99
N LEU A 223 -32.62 -37.98 48.21
CA LEU A 223 -32.13 -38.72 49.36
C LEU A 223 -32.47 -38.01 50.68
N GLN A 224 -32.33 -36.69 50.74
CA GLN A 224 -32.71 -35.87 51.90
C GLN A 224 -34.21 -35.94 52.16
N GLU A 225 -35.05 -35.82 51.12
CA GLU A 225 -36.51 -35.95 51.23
C GLU A 225 -36.92 -37.34 51.71
N ARG A 226 -36.33 -38.41 51.16
CA ARG A 226 -36.57 -39.79 51.64
C ARG A 226 -36.13 -39.98 53.09
N ARG A 227 -34.98 -39.43 53.49
CA ARG A 227 -34.53 -39.43 54.89
C ARG A 227 -35.51 -38.69 55.80
N ALA A 228 -35.99 -37.51 55.38
CA ALA A 228 -36.96 -36.74 56.14
C ALA A 228 -38.30 -37.48 56.30
N ILE A 229 -38.78 -38.17 55.26
CA ILE A 229 -39.98 -39.00 55.33
C ILE A 229 -39.78 -40.16 56.32
N LEU A 230 -38.65 -40.86 56.25
CA LEU A 230 -38.33 -41.94 57.19
C LEU A 230 -38.24 -41.41 58.63
N GLN A 231 -37.64 -40.25 58.83
CA GLN A 231 -37.52 -39.62 60.14
C GLN A 231 -38.88 -39.21 60.70
N LYS A 232 -39.77 -38.64 59.88
CA LYS A 232 -41.17 -38.35 60.26
C LYS A 232 -41.95 -39.63 60.58
N LYS A 233 -41.81 -40.69 59.78
CA LYS A 233 -42.42 -41.99 60.07
C LYS A 233 -41.94 -42.57 61.39
N GLN A 234 -40.64 -42.44 61.69
CA GLN A 234 -40.09 -42.87 62.98
C GLN A 234 -40.64 -42.02 64.14
N GLN A 235 -40.75 -40.70 63.97
CA GLN A 235 -41.36 -39.81 64.98
C GLN A 235 -42.81 -40.19 65.26
N ILE A 236 -43.64 -40.36 64.22
CA ILE A 236 -45.04 -40.78 64.36
C ILE A 236 -45.13 -42.17 65.00
N ALA A 237 -44.27 -43.12 64.61
CA ALA A 237 -44.24 -44.45 65.22
C ALA A 237 -43.89 -44.38 66.72
N ASN A 238 -42.92 -43.54 67.10
CA ASN A 238 -42.54 -43.34 68.49
C ASN A 238 -43.65 -42.63 69.29
N GLU A 239 -44.33 -41.64 68.69
CA GLU A 239 -45.48 -40.95 69.30
C GLU A 239 -46.67 -41.88 69.46
N LEU A 240 -46.95 -42.73 68.45
CA LEU A 240 -47.98 -43.76 68.51
C LEU A 240 -47.67 -44.78 69.61
N GLU A 241 -46.43 -45.25 69.71
CA GLU A 241 -46.02 -46.16 70.78
C GLU A 241 -46.15 -45.49 72.17
N ARG A 242 -45.82 -44.21 72.28
CA ARG A 242 -45.93 -43.44 73.53
C ARG A 242 -47.40 -43.24 73.93
N THR A 243 -48.24 -42.79 73.00
CA THR A 243 -49.68 -42.61 73.22
C THR A 243 -50.40 -43.94 73.44
N GLU A 244 -49.97 -45.03 72.79
CA GLU A 244 -50.51 -46.36 73.07
C GLU A 244 -50.13 -46.81 74.48
N ARG A 245 -48.89 -46.58 74.92
CA ARG A 245 -48.47 -46.84 76.32
C ARG A 245 -49.29 -46.02 77.31
N GLU A 246 -49.47 -44.72 77.07
CA GLU A 246 -50.26 -43.83 77.91
C GLU A 246 -51.75 -44.23 77.91
N ARG A 247 -52.33 -44.58 76.75
CA ARG A 247 -53.71 -45.07 76.64
C ARG A 247 -53.87 -46.42 77.32
N ARG A 248 -52.89 -47.32 77.23
CA ARG A 248 -52.92 -48.64 77.89
C ARG A 248 -52.81 -48.50 79.41
N GLN A 249 -52.05 -47.51 79.89
CA GLN A 249 -52.03 -47.12 81.30
C GLN A 249 -53.38 -46.52 81.74
N GLN A 250 -53.94 -45.58 80.97
CA GLN A 250 -55.24 -44.97 81.24
C GLN A 250 -56.40 -45.96 81.15
N LEU A 251 -56.39 -46.93 80.23
CA LEU A 251 -57.41 -47.97 80.15
C LEU A 251 -57.29 -48.96 81.31
N ALA A 252 -56.06 -49.29 81.73
CA ALA A 252 -55.84 -50.07 82.95
C ALA A 252 -56.34 -49.31 84.19
N GLU A 253 -56.27 -47.98 84.18
CA GLU A 253 -56.76 -47.11 85.27
C GLU A 253 -58.27 -46.85 85.20
N GLN A 254 -58.85 -46.73 84.01
CA GLN A 254 -60.30 -46.62 83.76
C GLN A 254 -61.03 -47.95 83.94
N GLN A 255 -60.43 -49.10 83.59
CA GLN A 255 -60.95 -50.41 83.97
C GLN A 255 -60.93 -50.63 85.50
N ARG A 256 -60.14 -49.86 86.24
CA ARG A 256 -60.23 -49.80 87.71
C ARG A 256 -61.31 -48.84 88.21
N MET A 257 -61.89 -47.98 87.35
CA MET A 257 -62.71 -46.83 87.77
C MET A 257 -64.07 -46.62 87.06
N ALA A 258 -64.49 -47.42 86.07
CA ALA A 258 -65.74 -47.13 85.34
C ALA A 258 -66.67 -48.33 85.14
N GLY A 259 -67.86 -48.23 85.78
CA GLY A 259 -69.08 -48.96 85.46
C GLY A 259 -69.93 -48.27 84.37
N GLU A 260 -71.04 -48.92 84.02
CA GLU A 260 -71.88 -48.83 82.80
C GLU A 260 -72.41 -47.47 82.27
N ASP A 261 -72.00 -46.30 82.77
CA ASP A 261 -72.62 -45.01 82.39
C ASP A 261 -72.03 -44.32 81.13
N GLY A 262 -70.89 -44.77 80.60
CA GLY A 262 -70.22 -44.13 79.45
C GLY A 262 -70.90 -44.30 78.09
N ALA A 263 -71.78 -45.30 77.93
CA ALA A 263 -72.37 -45.64 76.65
C ALA A 263 -73.45 -44.64 76.17
N LYS A 264 -74.14 -43.97 77.12
CA LYS A 264 -75.25 -43.05 76.80
C LYS A 264 -74.78 -41.66 76.37
N GLU A 265 -73.60 -41.24 76.84
CA GLU A 265 -73.01 -39.93 76.48
C GLU A 265 -72.37 -39.94 75.08
N ALA A 266 -71.83 -41.09 74.66
CA ALA A 266 -71.30 -41.28 73.31
C ALA A 266 -72.39 -41.16 72.23
N THR A 267 -73.58 -41.72 72.46
CA THR A 267 -74.73 -41.62 71.53
C THR A 267 -75.26 -40.19 71.38
N ARG A 268 -75.23 -39.38 72.46
CA ARG A 268 -75.68 -37.98 72.40
C ARG A 268 -74.74 -37.08 71.58
N LYS A 269 -73.43 -37.33 71.69
CA LYS A 269 -72.42 -36.59 70.90
C LYS A 269 -72.56 -36.89 69.40
N VAL A 270 -72.81 -38.15 69.03
CA VAL A 270 -73.05 -38.54 67.64
C VAL A 270 -74.31 -37.87 67.07
N GLU A 271 -75.39 -37.75 67.85
CA GLU A 271 -76.60 -37.04 67.41
C GLU A 271 -76.42 -35.52 67.28
N GLU A 272 -75.60 -34.90 68.14
CA GLU A 272 -75.22 -33.48 68.00
C GLU A 272 -74.35 -33.26 66.76
N ASP A 273 -73.39 -34.13 66.49
CA ASP A 273 -72.53 -34.05 65.31
C ASP A 273 -73.34 -34.16 64.02
N ILE A 274 -74.33 -35.08 63.97
CA ILE A 274 -75.24 -35.22 62.82
C ILE A 274 -76.06 -33.93 62.61
N LYS A 275 -76.53 -33.29 63.67
CA LYS A 275 -77.29 -32.02 63.57
C LYS A 275 -76.42 -30.87 63.09
N ILE A 276 -75.18 -30.78 63.56
CA ILE A 276 -74.21 -29.78 63.12
C ILE A 276 -73.88 -29.99 61.63
N GLU A 277 -73.75 -31.23 61.19
CA GLU A 277 -73.45 -31.58 59.80
C GLU A 277 -74.65 -31.26 58.87
N GLN A 278 -75.88 -31.53 59.31
CA GLN A 278 -77.09 -31.13 58.58
C GLN A 278 -77.25 -29.60 58.49
N ALA A 279 -76.89 -28.86 59.54
CA ALA A 279 -76.91 -27.40 59.51
C ALA A 279 -75.88 -26.83 58.51
N LYS A 280 -74.70 -27.46 58.41
CA LYS A 280 -73.69 -27.12 57.41
C LYS A 280 -74.19 -27.41 55.98
N ILE A 281 -74.83 -28.56 55.75
CA ILE A 281 -75.39 -28.90 54.43
C ILE A 281 -76.43 -27.85 53.99
N ARG A 282 -77.34 -27.45 54.88
CA ARG A 282 -78.32 -26.39 54.58
C ARG A 282 -77.67 -25.03 54.29
N ALA A 283 -76.59 -24.69 55.00
CA ALA A 283 -75.84 -23.47 54.73
C ALA A 283 -75.15 -23.51 53.36
N TYR A 284 -74.57 -24.66 52.99
CA TYR A 284 -73.97 -24.85 51.67
C TYR A 284 -75.01 -24.82 50.54
N GLU A 285 -76.19 -25.43 50.73
CA GLU A 285 -77.28 -25.35 49.74
C GLU A 285 -77.78 -23.92 49.53
N ALA A 286 -77.93 -23.13 50.59
CA ALA A 286 -78.34 -21.72 50.49
C ALA A 286 -77.27 -20.86 49.77
N ALA A 287 -75.99 -21.09 50.07
CA ALA A 287 -74.90 -20.43 49.35
C ALA A 287 -74.85 -20.85 47.88
N PHE A 288 -75.13 -22.12 47.57
CA PHE A 288 -75.17 -22.61 46.21
C PHE A 288 -76.32 -22.02 45.39
N GLN A 289 -77.49 -21.85 46.01
CA GLN A 289 -78.64 -21.23 45.38
C GLN A 289 -78.37 -19.76 45.03
N GLN A 290 -77.68 -19.02 45.91
CA GLN A 290 -77.23 -17.65 45.61
C GLN A 290 -76.24 -17.60 44.44
N ILE A 291 -75.29 -18.52 44.37
CA ILE A 291 -74.35 -18.61 43.24
C ILE A 291 -75.08 -18.97 41.95
N LYS A 292 -76.07 -19.87 42.02
CA LYS A 292 -76.91 -20.28 40.88
C LYS A 292 -77.72 -19.11 40.32
N GLU A 293 -78.30 -18.30 41.20
CA GLU A 293 -79.06 -17.10 40.83
C GLU A 293 -78.16 -15.99 40.27
N ALA A 294 -76.97 -15.78 40.85
CA ALA A 294 -76.02 -14.76 40.39
C ALA A 294 -75.33 -15.11 39.05
N THR A 295 -75.07 -16.39 38.81
CA THR A 295 -74.42 -16.87 37.57
C THR A 295 -75.41 -17.21 36.46
N GLY A 296 -76.70 -17.42 36.78
CA GLY A 296 -77.77 -17.70 35.81
C GLY A 296 -77.68 -19.10 35.18
N VAL A 297 -76.98 -20.03 35.82
CA VAL A 297 -76.68 -21.36 35.27
C VAL A 297 -77.57 -22.44 35.93
N ALA A 298 -78.09 -23.40 35.15
CA ALA A 298 -79.07 -24.37 35.63
C ALA A 298 -78.48 -25.57 36.39
N ASP A 299 -77.22 -25.94 36.11
CA ASP A 299 -76.53 -27.11 36.66
C ASP A 299 -75.23 -26.74 37.40
N VAL A 300 -74.96 -27.43 38.51
CA VAL A 300 -73.79 -27.28 39.36
C VAL A 300 -72.50 -27.53 38.58
N ASN A 301 -72.51 -28.52 37.69
CA ASN A 301 -71.32 -28.87 36.92
C ASN A 301 -70.96 -27.81 35.88
N GLU A 302 -71.96 -27.11 35.31
CA GLU A 302 -71.73 -26.00 34.38
C GLU A 302 -71.18 -24.77 35.11
N VAL A 303 -71.62 -24.51 36.35
CA VAL A 303 -71.02 -23.47 37.22
C VAL A 303 -69.55 -23.77 37.47
N ILE A 304 -69.21 -25.00 37.88
CA ILE A 304 -67.82 -25.40 38.15
C ILE A 304 -66.98 -25.23 36.89
N GLN A 305 -67.42 -25.73 35.73
CA GLN A 305 -66.66 -25.60 34.49
C GLN A 305 -66.42 -24.14 34.08
N ARG A 306 -67.44 -23.28 34.16
CA ARG A 306 -67.26 -21.85 33.84
C ARG A 306 -66.34 -21.15 34.83
N PHE A 307 -66.42 -21.48 36.12
CA PHE A 307 -65.49 -20.96 37.12
C PHE A 307 -64.07 -21.44 36.88
N THR A 308 -63.85 -22.73 36.57
CA THR A 308 -62.50 -23.25 36.31
C THR A 308 -61.89 -22.67 35.04
N LEU A 309 -62.67 -22.55 33.96
CA LEU A 309 -62.24 -21.90 32.72
C LEU A 309 -61.96 -20.40 32.94
N GLN A 310 -62.79 -19.71 33.73
CA GLN A 310 -62.60 -18.31 34.06
C GLN A 310 -61.39 -18.09 34.99
N GLU A 311 -61.16 -19.01 35.93
CA GLU A 311 -59.99 -19.01 36.81
C GLU A 311 -58.70 -19.27 36.02
N GLU A 312 -58.71 -20.23 35.09
CA GLU A 312 -57.58 -20.53 34.21
C GLU A 312 -57.26 -19.34 33.29
N THR A 313 -58.28 -18.73 32.67
CA THR A 313 -58.07 -17.53 31.84
C THR A 313 -57.57 -16.34 32.66
N HIS A 314 -58.10 -16.12 33.86
CA HIS A 314 -57.62 -15.10 34.78
C HIS A 314 -56.17 -15.37 35.23
N GLN A 315 -55.83 -16.61 35.56
CA GLN A 315 -54.48 -16.98 35.98
C GLN A 315 -53.47 -16.85 34.83
N ASN A 316 -53.87 -17.17 33.60
CA ASN A 316 -53.05 -16.95 32.41
C ASN A 316 -52.83 -15.44 32.16
N LEU A 317 -53.87 -14.60 32.29
CA LEU A 317 -53.75 -13.14 32.20
C LEU A 317 -52.80 -12.57 33.27
N ILE A 318 -52.88 -13.05 34.52
CA ILE A 318 -51.94 -12.69 35.58
C ILE A 318 -50.52 -13.12 35.23
N SER A 319 -50.34 -14.34 34.73
CA SER A 319 -49.03 -14.86 34.31
C SER A 319 -48.43 -14.01 33.20
N MET A 320 -49.18 -13.72 32.14
CA MET A 320 -48.76 -12.86 31.04
C MET A 320 -48.44 -11.44 31.50
N THR A 321 -49.23 -10.89 32.42
CA THR A 321 -48.98 -9.56 32.99
C THR A 321 -47.69 -9.56 33.81
N LYS A 322 -47.46 -10.60 34.62
CA LYS A 322 -46.25 -10.75 35.42
C LYS A 322 -45.01 -10.94 34.55
N GLU A 323 -45.10 -11.73 33.49
CA GLU A 323 -44.02 -11.94 32.53
C GLU A 323 -43.72 -10.65 31.76
N SER A 324 -44.76 -9.95 31.29
CA SER A 324 -44.61 -8.66 30.63
C SER A 324 -43.97 -7.62 31.55
N GLN A 325 -44.39 -7.57 32.83
CA GLN A 325 -43.81 -6.68 33.83
C GLN A 325 -42.34 -7.03 34.11
N ALA A 326 -42.01 -8.31 34.25
CA ALA A 326 -40.63 -8.76 34.42
C ALA A 326 -39.75 -8.37 33.22
N ARG A 327 -40.28 -8.50 32.01
CA ARG A 327 -39.58 -8.10 30.78
C ARG A 327 -39.40 -6.59 30.69
N ILE A 328 -40.39 -5.80 31.12
CA ILE A 328 -40.27 -4.35 31.21
C ILE A 328 -39.20 -3.96 32.23
N ASP A 329 -39.16 -4.61 33.39
CA ASP A 329 -38.18 -4.33 34.43
C ASP A 329 -36.76 -4.72 34.00
N GLU A 330 -36.61 -5.84 33.29
CA GLU A 330 -35.35 -6.26 32.67
C GLU A 330 -34.86 -5.26 31.61
N LEU A 331 -35.75 -4.84 30.70
CA LEU A 331 -35.42 -3.82 29.70
C LEU A 331 -35.09 -2.47 30.34
N ARG A 332 -35.80 -2.07 31.41
CA ARG A 332 -35.49 -0.86 32.17
C ARG A 332 -34.12 -0.95 32.84
N ARG A 333 -33.79 -2.12 33.39
CA ARG A 333 -32.47 -2.36 33.99
C ARG A 333 -31.37 -2.32 32.94
N ALA A 334 -31.56 -2.96 31.79
CA ALA A 334 -30.61 -2.91 30.68
C ALA A 334 -30.40 -1.48 30.17
N VAL A 335 -31.48 -0.70 30.04
CA VAL A 335 -31.40 0.73 29.68
C VAL A 335 -30.67 1.54 30.75
N GLU A 336 -30.87 1.27 32.04
CA GLU A 336 -30.16 1.96 33.11
C GLU A 336 -28.68 1.57 33.16
N GLU A 337 -28.36 0.30 32.94
CA GLU A 337 -26.99 -0.20 32.80
C GLU A 337 -26.28 0.45 31.59
N GLU A 338 -26.95 0.52 30.44
CA GLU A 338 -26.42 1.19 29.25
C GLU A 338 -26.26 2.70 29.47
N LYS A 339 -27.22 3.37 30.10
CA LYS A 339 -27.08 4.78 30.50
C LYS A 339 -25.92 4.99 31.46
N HIS A 340 -25.71 4.09 32.42
CA HIS A 340 -24.58 4.16 33.34
C HIS A 340 -23.25 3.92 32.61
N LEU A 341 -23.21 3.01 31.63
CA LEU A 341 -22.04 2.80 30.77
C LEU A 341 -21.75 4.02 29.89
N VAL A 342 -22.78 4.65 29.33
CA VAL A 342 -22.66 5.88 28.53
C VAL A 342 -22.20 7.03 29.42
N MET A 343 -22.82 7.25 30.58
CA MET A 343 -22.37 8.27 31.54
C MET A 343 -20.94 8.01 32.02
N ALA A 344 -20.56 6.76 32.27
CA ALA A 344 -19.19 6.40 32.63
C ALA A 344 -18.21 6.63 31.46
N ALA A 345 -18.62 6.40 30.21
CA ALA A 345 -17.82 6.68 29.02
C ALA A 345 -17.69 8.19 28.77
N GLU A 346 -18.75 8.97 29.00
CA GLU A 346 -18.74 10.44 28.93
C GLU A 346 -17.88 11.06 30.03
N TYR A 347 -18.01 10.59 31.28
CA TYR A 347 -17.12 10.99 32.37
C TYR A 347 -15.68 10.48 32.18
N SER A 348 -15.47 9.30 31.58
CA SER A 348 -14.13 8.82 31.19
C SER A 348 -13.53 9.67 30.08
N ARG A 349 -14.34 10.26 29.20
CA ARG A 349 -13.89 11.16 28.14
C ARG A 349 -13.51 12.54 28.70
N GLU A 350 -14.20 13.01 29.74
CA GLU A 350 -13.88 14.28 30.44
C GLU A 350 -12.73 14.10 31.45
N SER A 351 -12.57 12.91 32.05
CA SER A 351 -11.57 12.62 33.09
C SER A 351 -10.23 12.11 32.55
N LYS A 352 -10.17 11.52 31.35
CA LYS A 352 -8.92 10.95 30.80
C LYS A 352 -8.27 11.89 29.80
N GLY A 353 -7.77 13.02 30.30
CA GLY A 353 -6.63 13.72 29.70
C GLY A 353 -5.28 13.02 29.94
N ALA A 354 -5.27 11.81 30.50
CA ALA A 354 -4.04 11.10 30.87
C ALA A 354 -4.26 9.59 31.07
N SER A 355 -4.25 8.79 29.99
CA SER A 355 -3.75 7.39 29.98
C SER A 355 -3.97 6.76 28.59
N GLY A 356 -2.88 6.55 27.85
CA GLY A 356 -2.88 6.26 26.41
C GLY A 356 -2.62 4.81 26.01
N SER A 357 -3.16 3.81 26.70
CA SER A 357 -2.97 2.39 26.31
C SER A 357 -4.22 1.70 25.76
N ASP A 358 -5.41 1.95 26.32
CA ASP A 358 -6.67 1.34 25.80
C ASP A 358 -7.28 2.09 24.62
N GLU A 359 -6.89 3.35 24.39
CA GLU A 359 -7.32 4.11 23.23
C GLU A 359 -6.72 3.57 21.92
N ASP A 360 -5.56 2.91 21.99
CA ASP A 360 -4.82 2.47 20.80
C ASP A 360 -5.40 1.19 20.20
N GLN A 361 -5.93 0.26 21.02
CA GLN A 361 -6.59 -0.96 20.52
C GLN A 361 -7.96 -0.68 19.87
N GLY A 362 -8.77 0.19 20.48
CA GLY A 362 -10.06 0.61 19.89
C GLY A 362 -9.87 1.44 18.61
N ARG A 363 -8.86 2.31 18.59
CA ARG A 363 -8.45 3.03 17.37
C ARG A 363 -7.89 2.08 16.32
N SER A 364 -7.08 1.09 16.71
CA SER A 364 -6.51 0.12 15.77
C SER A 364 -7.59 -0.74 15.10
N SER A 365 -8.58 -1.23 15.86
CA SER A 365 -9.70 -2.01 15.32
C SER A 365 -10.58 -1.19 14.37
N THR A 366 -10.90 0.06 14.73
CA THR A 366 -11.69 0.95 13.87
C THR A 366 -10.91 1.39 12.63
N LEU A 367 -9.60 1.63 12.74
CA LEU A 367 -8.72 1.91 11.60
C LEU A 367 -8.56 0.69 10.68
N ALA A 368 -8.50 -0.52 11.24
CA ALA A 368 -8.45 -1.76 10.47
C ALA A 368 -9.74 -1.98 9.66
N ALA A 369 -10.91 -1.81 10.30
CA ALA A 369 -12.21 -1.87 9.62
C ALA A 369 -12.32 -0.80 8.52
N GLN A 370 -11.86 0.44 8.79
CA GLN A 370 -11.85 1.52 7.80
C GLN A 370 -10.90 1.23 6.63
N LYS A 371 -9.71 0.65 6.90
CA LYS A 371 -8.77 0.21 5.86
C LYS A 371 -9.37 -0.91 5.01
N GLN A 372 -10.04 -1.88 5.61
CA GLN A 372 -10.70 -2.98 4.88
C GLN A 372 -11.82 -2.45 3.98
N LEU A 373 -12.63 -1.53 4.48
CA LEU A 373 -13.70 -0.87 3.72
C LEU A 373 -13.13 -0.05 2.56
N ASN A 374 -12.04 0.69 2.77
CA ASN A 374 -11.36 1.44 1.71
C ASN A 374 -10.75 0.51 0.65
N ARG A 375 -10.12 -0.61 1.04
CA ARG A 375 -9.63 -1.63 0.10
C ARG A 375 -10.75 -2.23 -0.72
N ALA A 376 -11.89 -2.56 -0.10
CA ALA A 376 -13.06 -3.07 -0.82
C ALA A 376 -13.62 -2.04 -1.82
N ARG A 377 -13.70 -0.76 -1.43
CA ARG A 377 -14.09 0.34 -2.32
C ARG A 377 -13.12 0.51 -3.49
N GLU A 378 -11.83 0.41 -3.24
CA GLU A 378 -10.82 0.55 -4.29
C GLU A 378 -10.87 -0.62 -5.28
N ARG A 379 -11.02 -1.86 -4.79
CA ARG A 379 -11.27 -3.04 -5.64
C ARG A 379 -12.54 -2.84 -6.47
N GLY A 380 -13.65 -2.42 -5.86
CA GLY A 380 -14.89 -2.13 -6.59
C GLY A 380 -14.72 -1.06 -7.67
N ARG A 381 -13.98 0.02 -7.39
CA ARG A 381 -13.64 1.06 -8.39
C ARG A 381 -12.78 0.51 -9.52
N LYS A 382 -11.79 -0.35 -9.23
CA LYS A 382 -10.93 -0.99 -10.24
C LYS A 382 -11.77 -1.90 -11.14
N THR A 383 -12.62 -2.75 -10.57
CA THR A 383 -13.53 -3.62 -11.32
C THR A 383 -14.49 -2.81 -12.20
N LEU A 384 -15.06 -1.71 -11.69
CA LEU A 384 -15.92 -0.84 -12.47
C LEU A 384 -15.19 -0.20 -13.66
N LYS A 385 -13.96 0.30 -13.44
CA LYS A 385 -13.13 0.85 -14.54
C LYS A 385 -12.84 -0.18 -15.61
N ILE A 386 -12.49 -1.41 -15.22
CA ILE A 386 -12.24 -2.52 -16.15
C ILE A 386 -13.51 -2.86 -16.92
N SER A 387 -14.65 -3.00 -16.25
CA SER A 387 -15.94 -3.26 -16.90
C SER A 387 -16.30 -2.17 -17.92
N THR A 388 -16.15 -0.89 -17.57
CA THR A 388 -16.36 0.21 -18.53
C THR A 388 -15.41 0.15 -19.71
N SER A 389 -14.13 -0.16 -19.47
CA SER A 389 -13.14 -0.32 -20.54
C SER A 389 -13.48 -1.49 -21.48
N VAL A 390 -13.93 -2.62 -20.93
CA VAL A 390 -14.37 -3.79 -21.70
C VAL A 390 -15.60 -3.44 -22.53
N LYS A 391 -16.60 -2.78 -21.96
CA LYS A 391 -17.78 -2.33 -22.71
C LYS A 391 -17.41 -1.41 -23.87
N ASN A 392 -16.53 -0.44 -23.63
CA ASN A 392 -16.07 0.47 -24.68
C ASN A 392 -15.27 -0.26 -25.76
N ALA A 393 -14.43 -1.24 -25.39
CA ALA A 393 -13.68 -2.05 -26.36
C ALA A 393 -14.61 -2.92 -27.20
N VAL A 394 -15.60 -3.57 -26.59
CA VAL A 394 -16.61 -4.36 -27.29
C VAL A 394 -17.44 -3.45 -28.21
N GLN A 395 -17.88 -2.28 -27.73
CA GLN A 395 -18.59 -1.30 -28.56
C GLN A 395 -17.76 -0.87 -29.78
N HIS A 396 -16.47 -0.56 -29.58
CA HIS A 396 -15.59 -0.20 -30.69
C HIS A 396 -15.45 -1.34 -31.71
N ILE A 397 -15.34 -2.60 -31.26
CA ILE A 397 -15.27 -3.73 -32.19
C ILE A 397 -16.60 -3.90 -32.93
N VAL A 398 -17.74 -3.72 -32.25
CA VAL A 398 -19.07 -3.72 -32.90
C VAL A 398 -19.15 -2.61 -33.95
N ASP A 399 -18.69 -1.39 -33.65
CA ASP A 399 -18.69 -0.26 -34.59
C ASP A 399 -17.78 -0.51 -35.80
N VAL A 400 -16.65 -1.20 -35.63
CA VAL A 400 -15.75 -1.59 -36.74
C VAL A 400 -16.39 -2.66 -37.63
N LEU A 401 -17.19 -3.56 -37.03
CA LEU A 401 -17.90 -4.63 -37.73
C LEU A 401 -19.27 -4.18 -38.28
N GLU A 402 -19.68 -2.93 -38.03
CA GLU A 402 -20.91 -2.30 -38.53
C GLU A 402 -21.13 -2.50 -40.04
N PRO A 403 -20.12 -2.39 -40.93
CA PRO A 403 -20.31 -2.58 -42.37
C PRO A 403 -20.70 -4.02 -42.76
N LEU A 404 -20.47 -5.01 -41.88
CA LEU A 404 -20.81 -6.42 -42.08
C LEU A 404 -22.15 -6.80 -41.42
N ARG A 405 -22.86 -5.82 -40.84
CA ARG A 405 -24.18 -6.05 -40.27
C ARG A 405 -25.21 -6.23 -41.38
N GLU A 406 -26.04 -7.27 -41.26
CA GLU A 406 -27.14 -7.49 -42.19
C GLU A 406 -28.26 -6.48 -41.91
N LYS A 407 -29.00 -6.04 -42.95
CA LYS A 407 -29.97 -4.92 -42.84
C LYS A 407 -31.12 -5.17 -41.86
N ASP A 408 -31.36 -6.43 -41.48
CA ASP A 408 -32.45 -6.85 -40.58
C ASP A 408 -31.96 -7.20 -39.16
N GLU A 409 -30.68 -7.00 -38.84
CA GLU A 409 -30.08 -7.41 -37.57
C GLU A 409 -30.11 -6.24 -36.56
N VAL A 410 -31.10 -6.23 -35.65
CA VAL A 410 -31.25 -5.22 -34.59
C VAL A 410 -30.43 -5.63 -33.37
N VAL A 411 -29.35 -4.89 -33.10
CA VAL A 411 -28.54 -5.07 -31.88
C VAL A 411 -29.07 -4.11 -30.79
N ALA A 412 -29.34 -4.65 -29.60
CA ALA A 412 -29.77 -3.86 -28.45
C ALA A 412 -28.69 -2.82 -28.04
N PRO A 413 -29.04 -1.74 -27.33
CA PRO A 413 -28.04 -0.82 -26.79
C PRO A 413 -27.09 -1.50 -25.80
N MET A 414 -25.83 -1.09 -25.80
CA MET A 414 -24.78 -1.66 -24.95
C MET A 414 -25.03 -1.38 -23.47
N SER A 415 -25.26 -2.45 -22.69
CA SER A 415 -25.49 -2.44 -21.24
C SER A 415 -24.74 -3.60 -20.57
N ASP A 416 -24.77 -3.66 -19.23
CA ASP A 416 -24.20 -4.80 -18.50
C ASP A 416 -24.88 -6.12 -18.88
N ASP A 417 -26.20 -6.08 -19.08
CA ASP A 417 -27.00 -7.28 -19.37
C ASP A 417 -26.85 -7.73 -20.84
N THR A 418 -26.56 -6.79 -21.76
CA THR A 418 -26.44 -7.08 -23.20
C THR A 418 -25.00 -7.33 -23.65
N LEU A 419 -23.98 -7.05 -22.82
CA LEU A 419 -22.55 -7.22 -23.14
C LEU A 419 -22.23 -8.60 -23.75
N LEU A 420 -22.76 -9.67 -23.16
CA LEU A 420 -22.52 -11.03 -23.66
C LEU A 420 -23.12 -11.26 -25.06
N GLN A 421 -24.28 -10.67 -25.33
CA GLN A 421 -24.92 -10.73 -26.64
C GLN A 421 -24.10 -9.99 -27.70
N HIS A 422 -23.52 -8.82 -27.36
CA HIS A 422 -22.61 -8.10 -28.25
C HIS A 422 -21.31 -8.88 -28.50
N MET A 423 -20.76 -9.57 -27.51
CA MET A 423 -19.57 -10.40 -27.70
C MET A 423 -19.84 -11.60 -28.62
N ALA A 424 -20.99 -12.27 -28.48
CA ALA A 424 -21.40 -13.35 -29.38
C ALA A 424 -21.62 -12.85 -30.81
N PHE A 425 -22.17 -11.64 -30.98
CA PHE A 425 -22.29 -11.00 -32.29
C PHE A 425 -20.91 -10.74 -32.92
N VAL A 426 -19.97 -10.19 -32.16
CA VAL A 426 -18.59 -9.98 -32.60
C VAL A 426 -17.93 -11.30 -33.03
N GLU A 427 -18.08 -12.36 -32.24
CA GLU A 427 -17.53 -13.68 -32.54
C GLU A 427 -18.07 -14.24 -33.86
N SER A 428 -19.38 -14.16 -34.08
CA SER A 428 -20.02 -14.61 -35.32
C SER A 428 -19.48 -13.88 -36.55
N LYS A 429 -19.37 -12.55 -36.50
CA LYS A 429 -18.86 -11.75 -37.63
C LYS A 429 -17.36 -11.97 -37.86
N LEU A 430 -16.56 -12.10 -36.81
CA LEU A 430 -15.13 -12.43 -36.92
C LEU A 430 -14.92 -13.82 -37.53
N ALA A 431 -15.77 -14.79 -37.23
CA ALA A 431 -15.71 -16.12 -37.84
C ALA A 431 -15.95 -16.06 -39.37
N VAL A 432 -16.87 -15.21 -39.83
CA VAL A 432 -17.11 -14.97 -41.27
C VAL A 432 -15.87 -14.35 -41.93
N ILE A 433 -15.27 -13.34 -41.30
CA ILE A 433 -14.04 -12.71 -41.81
C ILE A 433 -12.89 -13.73 -41.86
N ALA A 434 -12.71 -14.54 -40.81
CA ALA A 434 -11.68 -15.57 -40.76
C ALA A 434 -11.86 -16.61 -41.87
N ALA A 435 -13.09 -17.03 -42.15
CA ALA A 435 -13.39 -17.93 -43.25
C ALA A 435 -13.06 -17.30 -44.62
N ALA A 436 -13.36 -16.01 -44.82
CA ALA A 436 -13.01 -15.29 -46.03
C ALA A 436 -11.49 -15.17 -46.22
N PHE A 437 -10.73 -14.89 -45.16
CA PHE A 437 -9.26 -14.88 -45.23
C PHE A 437 -8.69 -16.27 -45.56
N ALA A 438 -9.23 -17.34 -44.96
CA ALA A 438 -8.81 -18.70 -45.28
C ALA A 438 -9.04 -19.06 -46.76
N GLN A 439 -10.17 -18.62 -47.33
CA GLN A 439 -10.44 -18.79 -48.77
C GLN A 439 -9.45 -17.99 -49.63
N ILE A 440 -9.16 -16.73 -49.28
CA ILE A 440 -8.19 -15.90 -50.01
C ILE A 440 -6.78 -16.51 -49.93
N GLU A 441 -6.38 -17.04 -48.78
CA GLU A 441 -5.10 -17.75 -48.63
C GLU A 441 -5.03 -19.01 -49.51
N GLU A 442 -6.13 -19.77 -49.59
CA GLU A 442 -6.23 -20.95 -50.45
C GLU A 442 -6.17 -20.57 -51.94
N GLU A 443 -6.89 -19.53 -52.36
CA GLU A 443 -6.83 -18.98 -53.72
C GLU A 443 -5.43 -18.44 -54.06
N HIS A 444 -4.78 -17.74 -53.13
CA HIS A 444 -3.42 -17.22 -53.30
C HIS A 444 -2.40 -18.36 -53.39
N LYS A 445 -2.60 -19.43 -52.60
CA LYS A 445 -1.79 -20.66 -52.67
C LYS A 445 -2.00 -21.38 -54.01
N GLU A 446 -3.23 -21.47 -54.50
CA GLU A 446 -3.52 -21.98 -55.83
C GLU A 446 -2.86 -21.15 -56.95
N LEU A 447 -2.94 -19.82 -56.87
CA LEU A 447 -2.28 -18.92 -57.82
C LEU A 447 -0.76 -19.08 -57.79
N LEU A 448 -0.14 -19.22 -56.62
CA LEU A 448 1.28 -19.54 -56.47
C LEU A 448 1.64 -20.89 -57.07
N THR A 449 0.79 -21.93 -56.91
CA THR A 449 1.01 -23.23 -57.56
C THR A 449 0.88 -23.16 -59.09
N LYS A 450 -0.06 -22.34 -59.61
CA LYS A 450 -0.23 -22.09 -61.06
C LYS A 450 0.96 -21.31 -61.65
N VAL A 451 1.51 -20.35 -60.91
CA VAL A 451 2.71 -19.59 -61.31
C VAL A 451 3.97 -20.48 -61.26
N SER A 452 4.11 -21.31 -60.22
CA SER A 452 5.21 -22.29 -60.07
C SER A 452 5.16 -23.42 -61.11
N GLY A 453 3.96 -23.82 -61.57
CA GLY A 453 3.75 -24.80 -62.63
C GLY A 453 4.21 -24.38 -64.03
N SER A 454 4.56 -23.10 -64.23
CA SER A 454 4.98 -22.57 -65.55
C SER A 454 6.49 -22.51 -65.78
N LYS A 455 7.33 -22.83 -64.80
CA LYS A 455 8.77 -23.02 -65.02
C LYS A 455 9.31 -24.13 -64.13
N ALA A 456 9.48 -25.30 -64.72
CA ALA A 456 10.38 -26.31 -64.22
C ALA A 456 11.83 -25.77 -64.24
N SER A 457 12.37 -25.45 -63.06
CA SER A 457 13.82 -25.50 -62.83
C SER A 457 14.09 -26.12 -61.46
N LYS A 458 14.88 -27.20 -61.48
CA LYS A 458 15.26 -28.06 -60.35
C LYS A 458 15.88 -27.30 -59.16
N PRO A 459 15.79 -27.88 -57.94
CA PRO A 459 16.26 -27.29 -56.68
C PRO A 459 17.75 -27.57 -56.43
N PRO A 460 18.36 -26.88 -55.45
CA PRO A 460 18.75 -27.56 -54.20
C PRO A 460 18.51 -26.64 -52.98
N ALA A 461 18.57 -27.02 -51.72
CA ALA A 461 18.53 -28.25 -50.95
C ALA A 461 18.50 -27.76 -49.48
N THR A 462 17.82 -28.49 -48.58
CA THR A 462 18.13 -28.66 -47.12
C THR A 462 18.31 -27.38 -46.27
N LEU A 463 17.58 -27.19 -45.16
CA LEU A 463 17.75 -27.88 -43.87
C LEU A 463 16.53 -27.54 -42.98
N LYS A 464 15.70 -28.54 -42.67
CA LYS A 464 15.57 -29.20 -41.35
C LYS A 464 15.12 -28.30 -40.19
N LYS A 465 13.86 -28.53 -39.81
CA LYS A 465 13.22 -28.18 -38.54
C LYS A 465 13.80 -29.05 -37.42
N GLU A 466 14.12 -28.46 -36.29
CA GLU A 466 14.25 -29.13 -34.98
C GLU A 466 13.33 -28.36 -34.02
N ALA A 467 12.20 -28.93 -33.65
CA ALA A 467 12.01 -29.85 -32.52
C ALA A 467 12.08 -29.13 -31.17
N THR A 468 10.89 -28.76 -30.70
CA THR A 468 10.55 -28.43 -29.32
C THR A 468 11.11 -29.48 -28.35
N ALA A 469 12.06 -29.06 -27.51
CA ALA A 469 12.53 -29.85 -26.39
C ALA A 469 11.79 -29.41 -25.11
N THR A 470 10.97 -30.33 -24.61
CA THR A 470 10.53 -30.43 -23.22
C THR A 470 11.76 -30.55 -22.31
N PHE A 471 11.95 -29.60 -21.40
CA PHE A 471 12.97 -29.68 -20.36
C PHE A 471 12.32 -30.09 -19.04
N GLY A 472 12.77 -31.23 -18.53
CA GLY A 472 12.31 -31.86 -17.29
C GLY A 472 12.86 -31.16 -16.04
N LEU A 473 12.11 -31.35 -14.96
CA LEU A 473 12.54 -31.03 -13.60
C LEU A 473 13.76 -31.88 -13.20
N PRO A 474 14.75 -31.31 -12.49
CA PRO A 474 15.65 -32.08 -11.67
C PRO A 474 15.11 -32.14 -10.23
N GLU A 475 14.84 -33.36 -9.76
CA GLU A 475 14.94 -33.75 -8.35
C GLU A 475 16.36 -33.44 -7.85
N LYS A 476 16.44 -32.78 -6.70
CA LYS A 476 17.64 -32.77 -5.87
C LYS A 476 17.19 -32.82 -4.41
N ASP A 477 17.44 -33.98 -3.83
CA ASP A 477 17.50 -34.20 -2.39
C ASP A 477 18.88 -33.77 -1.84
N ASP A 478 18.83 -33.47 -0.55
CA ASP A 478 19.88 -33.46 0.47
C ASP A 478 20.73 -32.19 0.70
N ASP A 479 20.48 -31.66 1.90
CA ASP A 479 21.43 -31.21 2.93
C ASP A 479 22.31 -29.99 2.65
N ASP A 480 21.93 -28.87 3.26
CA ASP A 480 22.88 -27.99 3.96
C ASP A 480 22.18 -27.33 5.16
N ASP A 481 22.76 -27.59 6.33
CA ASP A 481 22.54 -26.93 7.61
C ASP A 481 22.80 -25.42 7.48
N ASP A 482 21.90 -24.59 7.98
CA ASP A 482 22.26 -23.27 8.51
C ASP A 482 21.34 -22.93 9.69
N ASP A 483 21.91 -23.16 10.88
CA ASP A 483 21.56 -22.54 12.15
C ASP A 483 21.43 -21.02 11.97
N PHE A 484 20.21 -20.49 12.14
CA PHE A 484 20.02 -19.12 12.58
C PHE A 484 19.04 -19.11 13.75
N GLU A 485 19.60 -18.79 14.90
CA GLU A 485 19.02 -18.71 16.24
C GLU A 485 17.80 -17.79 16.33
N GLU A 486 16.82 -18.28 17.12
CA GLU A 486 16.14 -17.60 18.23
C GLU A 486 15.57 -16.19 18.01
N ASP A 487 14.25 -16.12 17.88
CA ASP A 487 13.42 -15.51 18.94
C ASP A 487 11.94 -15.71 18.62
N MET A 488 11.35 -16.73 19.24
CA MET A 488 9.97 -16.77 19.77
C MET A 488 9.64 -18.23 20.13
N GLU A 489 10.25 -18.72 21.21
CA GLU A 489 9.76 -19.93 21.87
C GLU A 489 8.42 -19.59 22.56
N GLU A 490 7.33 -19.84 21.86
CA GLU A 490 6.07 -20.13 22.52
C GLU A 490 6.30 -21.44 23.28
N GLU A 491 6.40 -21.36 24.61
CA GLU A 491 6.70 -22.48 25.51
C GLU A 491 5.65 -23.60 25.34
N VAL A 492 5.85 -24.47 24.36
CA VAL A 492 5.05 -25.67 24.16
C VAL A 492 5.41 -26.61 25.30
N MET A 493 4.46 -26.74 26.23
CA MET A 493 4.60 -27.51 27.45
C MET A 493 5.07 -28.93 27.14
N ASP A 494 6.31 -29.22 27.53
CA ASP A 494 7.03 -30.40 27.10
C ASP A 494 6.31 -31.70 27.53
N ARG A 495 6.41 -32.78 26.73
CA ARG A 495 5.64 -34.03 26.95
C ARG A 495 5.86 -34.61 28.37
N SER A 496 7.03 -34.36 28.94
CA SER A 496 7.39 -34.73 30.31
C SER A 496 6.64 -33.92 31.38
N SER A 497 6.40 -32.63 31.13
CA SER A 497 5.61 -31.73 31.97
C SER A 497 4.12 -32.02 31.91
N LEU A 498 3.57 -32.32 30.72
CA LEU A 498 2.19 -32.77 30.58
C LEU A 498 1.95 -34.09 31.33
N LYS A 499 2.90 -35.02 31.25
CA LYS A 499 2.85 -36.28 31.98
C LYS A 499 2.88 -36.06 33.50
N LYS A 500 3.76 -35.19 34.02
CA LYS A 500 3.80 -34.82 35.45
C LYS A 500 2.51 -34.14 35.93
N GLN A 501 1.90 -33.27 35.12
CA GLN A 501 0.62 -32.66 35.48
C GLN A 501 -0.52 -33.67 35.49
N SER A 502 -0.56 -34.60 34.52
CA SER A 502 -1.54 -35.68 34.51
C SER A 502 -1.39 -36.62 35.71
N GLU A 503 -0.14 -36.93 36.10
CA GLU A 503 0.17 -37.79 37.24
C GLU A 503 -0.20 -37.08 38.57
N ASN A 504 0.04 -35.77 38.67
CA ASN A 504 -0.38 -34.98 39.83
C ASN A 504 -1.91 -34.84 39.97
N LEU A 505 -2.64 -34.79 38.86
CA LEU A 505 -4.11 -34.81 38.86
C LEU A 505 -4.65 -36.17 39.31
N VAL A 506 -4.04 -37.26 38.85
CA VAL A 506 -4.39 -38.63 39.27
C VAL A 506 -4.00 -38.89 40.73
N ASP A 507 -2.87 -38.38 41.20
CA ASP A 507 -2.44 -38.46 42.60
C ASP A 507 -3.35 -37.64 43.54
N LYS A 508 -3.84 -36.47 43.09
CA LYS A 508 -4.86 -35.70 43.82
C LYS A 508 -6.21 -36.40 43.86
N ALA A 509 -6.61 -37.06 42.76
CA ALA A 509 -7.86 -37.81 42.69
C ALA A 509 -7.82 -39.11 43.51
N SER A 510 -6.64 -39.74 43.67
CA SER A 510 -6.47 -41.01 44.40
C SER A 510 -6.22 -40.86 45.91
N GLY A 511 -6.22 -39.64 46.45
CA GLY A 511 -6.26 -39.38 47.90
C GLY A 511 -5.03 -39.83 48.72
N LYS A 512 -3.93 -40.24 48.07
CA LYS A 512 -2.70 -40.65 48.78
C LYS A 512 -1.90 -39.45 49.29
N LYS A 513 -2.11 -39.05 50.55
CA LYS A 513 -1.25 -38.07 51.25
C LYS A 513 0.18 -38.61 51.40
N LYS A 514 1.15 -38.04 50.68
CA LYS A 514 2.59 -38.23 50.96
C LYS A 514 2.97 -37.49 52.25
N GLY A 515 3.52 -38.23 53.22
CA GLY A 515 3.94 -37.70 54.53
C GLY A 515 5.13 -36.74 54.44
N LYS A 516 5.07 -35.65 55.21
CA LYS A 516 6.15 -34.67 55.41
C LYS A 516 7.41 -35.34 55.97
N LYS A 517 8.53 -35.25 55.27
CA LYS A 517 9.86 -35.47 55.88
C LYS A 517 10.36 -34.16 56.52
N LYS A 518 10.84 -34.28 57.76
CA LYS A 518 11.50 -33.23 58.55
C LYS A 518 12.80 -32.80 57.89
N LYS A 519 13.07 -31.49 57.91
CA LYS A 519 14.36 -30.89 57.56
C LYS A 519 15.42 -31.31 58.61
N ALA A 520 16.58 -31.70 58.13
CA ALA A 520 17.85 -31.61 58.85
C ALA A 520 18.59 -30.38 58.34
#